data_AF-A0A0R2TQU9-F1
#
_entry.id   AF-A0A0R2TQU9-F1
#
_cell.length_a   1.000
_cell.length_b   1.000
_cell.length_c   1.000
_cell.angle_alpha   90.00
_cell.angle_beta   90.00
_cell.angle_gamma   90.00
#
_symmetry.space_group_name_H-M   'P 1'
#
loop_
_entity.id
_entity.type
_entity.pdbx_description
1 polymer ?
#
loop_
_entity_poly.entity_id
_entity_poly.type
_entity_poly.pdbx_seq_one_letter_code
_entity_poly.pdbx_strand_id
1 'polypeptide(L)'
;MAGSLTDFLANQFNVKIDEFGNNKILGLVYSQYIKTEFSYVDYWAINSNSLIAFRSYFGIAVPFGNSNNIPFSKSFFAGGSNDNRAWEVYRLGPGISGAISEFNEANMKIAMSIEYRFNLIGKLDGALFTDFGNIWNVFDNTNDPKRTFDSIKDLNEIAIGSGFGMRYNLGYFVLRLDMGLKTYNPVLKTKDRWLTDFNLKKAVFNIGLNYPF
;
A
#
# COMPACT_ATOMS: atom_id res chain seq x y z
N MET A 1 -21.03 8.45 -7.01
CA MET A 1 -20.83 9.92 -6.90
C MET A 1 -20.18 10.18 -5.55
N ALA A 2 -19.28 11.15 -5.45
CA ALA A 2 -18.62 11.45 -4.18
C ALA A 2 -18.29 12.94 -4.01
N GLY A 3 -18.25 13.42 -2.76
CA GLY A 3 -17.73 14.74 -2.39
C GLY A 3 -18.78 15.81 -2.04
N SER A 4 -18.32 16.91 -1.46
CA SER A 4 -19.15 17.98 -0.85
C SER A 4 -20.06 18.73 -1.84
N LEU A 5 -19.70 18.81 -3.12
CA LEU A 5 -20.56 19.40 -4.15
C LEU A 5 -21.84 18.57 -4.37
N THR A 6 -21.70 17.25 -4.31
CA THR A 6 -22.81 16.31 -4.45
C THR A 6 -23.82 16.49 -3.31
N ASP A 7 -23.30 16.72 -2.10
CA ASP A 7 -24.09 16.94 -0.90
C ASP A 7 -24.80 18.29 -0.86
N PHE A 8 -24.09 19.36 -1.28
CA PHE A 8 -24.71 20.67 -1.46
C PHE A 8 -25.90 20.59 -2.42
N LEU A 9 -25.74 19.93 -3.56
CA LEU A 9 -26.83 19.72 -4.52
C LEU A 9 -27.95 18.87 -3.90
N ALA A 10 -27.63 17.78 -3.20
CA ALA A 10 -28.61 16.95 -2.52
C ALA A 10 -29.48 17.74 -1.53
N ASN A 11 -28.87 18.59 -0.70
CA ASN A 11 -29.57 19.42 0.27
C ASN A 11 -30.48 20.47 -0.39
N GLN A 12 -30.11 21.00 -1.56
CA GLN A 12 -30.98 21.93 -2.32
C GLN A 12 -32.20 21.23 -2.94
N PHE A 13 -32.12 19.93 -3.23
CA PHE A 13 -33.17 19.17 -3.92
C PHE A 13 -33.98 18.23 -3.02
N ASN A 14 -33.86 18.34 -1.69
CA ASN A 14 -34.64 17.58 -0.69
C ASN A 14 -34.67 16.07 -1.01
N VAL A 15 -33.48 15.51 -1.21
CA VAL A 15 -33.27 14.15 -1.71
C VAL A 15 -33.82 13.07 -0.76
N LYS A 16 -34.18 11.91 -1.34
CA LYS A 16 -34.69 10.76 -0.58
C LYS A 16 -33.59 10.18 0.32
N ILE A 17 -33.99 9.77 1.51
CA ILE A 17 -33.14 9.13 2.52
C ILE A 17 -33.37 7.61 2.48
N ASP A 18 -32.34 6.81 2.72
CA ASP A 18 -32.43 5.36 2.86
C ASP A 18 -32.85 4.92 4.27
N GLU A 19 -33.00 3.61 4.49
CA GLU A 19 -33.38 3.03 5.78
C GLU A 19 -32.30 3.20 6.87
N PHE A 20 -31.09 3.63 6.48
CA PHE A 20 -29.94 3.84 7.34
C PHE A 20 -29.61 5.33 7.55
N GLY A 21 -30.46 6.25 7.07
CA GLY A 21 -30.27 7.69 7.22
C GLY A 21 -29.36 8.34 6.18
N ASN A 22 -28.99 7.64 5.10
CA ASN A 22 -28.12 8.18 4.05
C ASN A 22 -28.93 8.81 2.91
N ASN A 23 -28.46 9.96 2.44
CA ASN A 23 -28.99 10.68 1.29
C ASN A 23 -28.72 9.92 -0.03
N LYS A 24 -29.75 9.85 -0.89
CA LYS A 24 -29.68 9.23 -2.23
C LYS A 24 -29.83 10.26 -3.34
N ILE A 25 -28.95 10.20 -4.34
CA ILE A 25 -29.12 10.93 -5.60
C ILE A 25 -29.36 9.91 -6.70
N LEU A 26 -30.44 10.11 -7.48
CA LEU A 26 -30.86 9.16 -8.53
C LEU A 26 -31.03 7.72 -8.01
N GLY A 27 -31.45 7.56 -6.75
CA GLY A 27 -31.65 6.26 -6.10
C GLY A 27 -30.38 5.59 -5.55
N LEU A 28 -29.21 6.21 -5.71
CA LEU A 28 -27.92 5.69 -5.23
C LEU A 28 -27.40 6.51 -4.04
N VAL A 29 -26.92 5.82 -3.01
CA VAL A 29 -26.18 6.44 -1.91
C VAL A 29 -24.83 6.92 -2.44
N TYR A 30 -24.47 8.16 -2.17
CA TYR A 30 -23.17 8.74 -2.56
C TYR A 30 -22.23 8.79 -1.36
N SER A 31 -20.93 8.70 -1.63
CA SER A 31 -19.94 8.70 -0.56
C SER A 31 -19.26 10.04 -0.35
N GLN A 32 -19.09 10.46 0.90
CA GLN A 32 -18.38 11.68 1.24
C GLN A 32 -17.12 11.35 2.01
N TYR A 33 -15.98 11.83 1.50
CA TYR A 33 -14.68 11.61 2.11
C TYR A 33 -13.68 12.67 1.64
N ILE A 34 -12.66 12.92 2.48
CA ILE A 34 -11.45 13.64 2.08
C ILE A 34 -10.36 12.59 1.87
N LYS A 35 -9.62 12.68 0.77
CA LYS A 35 -8.47 11.81 0.51
C LYS A 35 -7.25 12.64 0.20
N THR A 36 -6.15 12.34 0.88
CA THR A 36 -4.86 13.00 0.69
C THR A 36 -3.79 11.95 0.53
N GLU A 37 -2.88 12.18 -0.42
CA GLU A 37 -1.78 11.29 -0.75
C GLU A 37 -0.49 12.12 -0.90
N PHE A 38 0.58 11.65 -0.28
CA PHE A 38 1.91 12.23 -0.36
C PHE A 38 2.87 11.16 -0.87
N SER A 39 3.65 11.50 -1.90
CA SER A 39 4.69 10.63 -2.44
C SER A 39 5.96 11.43 -2.61
N TYR A 40 7.09 10.86 -2.19
CA TYR A 40 8.42 11.43 -2.37
C TYR A 40 9.35 10.37 -2.93
N VAL A 41 10.16 10.75 -3.91
CA VAL A 41 11.16 9.88 -4.54
C VAL A 41 12.44 10.67 -4.67
N ASP A 42 13.56 10.05 -4.31
CA ASP A 42 14.89 10.66 -4.43
C ASP A 42 15.92 9.61 -4.87
N TYR A 43 16.98 10.09 -5.50
CA TYR A 43 18.05 9.27 -6.04
C TYR A 43 19.41 9.87 -5.68
N TRP A 44 20.25 9.08 -5.00
CA TRP A 44 21.62 9.46 -4.69
C TRP A 44 22.59 8.59 -5.46
N ALA A 45 23.28 9.18 -6.43
CA ALA A 45 24.38 8.52 -7.12
C ALA A 45 25.53 8.29 -6.13
N ILE A 46 25.99 7.05 -6.01
CA ILE A 46 27.15 6.70 -5.19
C ILE A 46 28.42 6.80 -6.05
N ASN A 47 28.34 6.30 -7.28
CA ASN A 47 29.38 6.41 -8.29
C ASN A 47 28.74 6.36 -9.69
N SER A 48 29.55 6.29 -10.75
CA SER A 48 29.05 6.26 -12.12
C SER A 48 28.14 5.07 -12.45
N ASN A 49 28.23 3.98 -11.68
CA ASN A 49 27.61 2.69 -11.97
C ASN A 49 26.67 2.22 -10.85
N SER A 50 26.44 3.02 -9.80
CA SER A 50 25.52 2.67 -8.73
C SER A 50 24.86 3.87 -8.06
N LEU A 51 23.64 3.66 -7.59
CA LEU A 51 22.83 4.66 -6.91
C LEU A 51 21.96 4.02 -5.82
N ILE A 52 21.54 4.83 -4.86
CA ILE A 52 20.46 4.50 -3.93
C ILE A 52 19.21 5.22 -4.41
N ALA A 53 18.14 4.49 -4.61
CA ALA A 53 16.81 5.00 -4.86
C ALA A 53 15.99 4.89 -3.57
N PHE A 54 15.28 5.96 -3.23
CA PHE A 54 14.38 6.02 -2.09
C PHE A 54 12.99 6.43 -2.54
N ARG A 55 11.98 5.79 -1.93
CA ARG A 55 10.60 6.21 -2.03
C ARG A 55 9.96 6.22 -0.66
N SER A 56 9.15 7.23 -0.38
CA SER A 56 8.15 7.20 0.67
C SER A 56 6.77 7.55 0.12
N TYR A 57 5.75 6.96 0.73
CA TYR A 57 4.35 7.16 0.38
C TYR A 57 3.51 7.14 1.66
N PHE A 58 2.64 8.13 1.78
CA PHE A 58 1.64 8.21 2.83
C PHE A 58 0.28 8.56 2.21
N GLY A 59 -0.76 7.82 2.56
CA GLY A 59 -2.12 8.08 2.10
C GLY A 59 -3.10 7.96 3.24
N ILE A 60 -4.10 8.83 3.28
CA ILE A 60 -5.21 8.75 4.22
C ILE A 60 -6.50 9.22 3.55
N ALA A 61 -7.60 8.51 3.81
CA ALA A 61 -8.94 8.81 3.32
C ALA A 61 -9.93 8.77 4.49
N VAL A 62 -10.49 9.93 4.84
CA VAL A 62 -11.39 10.07 6.00
C VAL A 62 -12.83 10.23 5.49
N PRO A 63 -13.74 9.29 5.79
CA PRO A 63 -15.15 9.44 5.48
C PRO A 63 -15.79 10.51 6.39
N PHE A 64 -16.81 11.21 5.90
CA PHE A 64 -17.57 12.17 6.69
C PHE A 64 -18.98 12.33 6.14
N GLY A 65 -19.90 12.91 6.92
CA GLY A 65 -21.27 13.22 6.46
C GLY A 65 -22.04 11.95 6.10
N ASN A 66 -22.40 11.82 4.82
CA ASN A 66 -23.19 10.73 4.23
C ASN A 66 -22.44 9.40 4.10
N SER A 67 -21.31 9.23 4.79
CA SER A 67 -20.50 8.01 4.76
C SER A 67 -19.75 7.81 6.05
N ASN A 68 -19.71 6.56 6.49
CA ASN A 68 -18.92 6.09 7.62
C ASN A 68 -17.73 5.22 7.18
N ASN A 69 -17.56 4.97 5.87
CA ASN A 69 -16.48 4.17 5.28
C ASN A 69 -16.05 4.72 3.92
N ILE A 70 -14.85 4.33 3.49
CA ILE A 70 -14.34 4.63 2.15
C ILE A 70 -14.79 3.55 1.16
N PRO A 71 -15.30 3.92 -0.04
CA PRO A 71 -15.60 2.95 -1.09
C PRO A 71 -14.34 2.20 -1.52
N PHE A 72 -14.45 0.89 -1.77
CA PHE A 72 -13.34 0.03 -2.20
C PHE A 72 -12.45 0.65 -3.30
N SER A 73 -13.06 1.23 -4.35
CA SER A 73 -12.34 1.89 -5.46
C SER A 73 -11.48 3.11 -5.06
N LYS A 74 -11.63 3.58 -3.83
CA LYS A 74 -10.94 4.75 -3.25
C LYS A 74 -10.05 4.37 -2.07
N SER A 75 -10.22 3.18 -1.49
CA SER A 75 -9.34 2.62 -0.47
C SER A 75 -7.94 2.33 -1.01
N PHE A 76 -7.00 2.12 -0.10
CA PHE A 76 -5.63 1.70 -0.39
C PHE A 76 -5.50 0.18 -0.22
N PHE A 77 -4.56 -0.40 -0.96
CA PHE A 77 -4.12 -1.78 -0.79
C PHE A 77 -2.60 -1.83 -0.65
N ALA A 78 -2.05 -2.96 -0.21
CA ALA A 78 -0.62 -3.15 -0.13
C ALA A 78 -0.13 -4.50 -0.68
N GLY A 79 1.16 -4.51 -1.01
CA GLY A 79 1.87 -5.66 -1.59
C GLY A 79 1.97 -5.59 -3.12
N GLY A 80 2.92 -6.36 -3.66
CA GLY A 80 3.18 -6.51 -5.09
C GLY A 80 4.41 -5.76 -5.61
N SER A 81 4.60 -5.82 -6.93
CA SER A 81 5.82 -5.39 -7.63
C SER A 81 6.22 -3.93 -7.40
N ASN A 82 5.26 -3.02 -7.18
CA ASN A 82 5.50 -1.58 -7.01
C ASN A 82 5.23 -1.08 -5.59
N ASP A 83 5.21 -2.00 -4.62
CA ASP A 83 4.99 -1.74 -3.21
C ASP A 83 5.92 -2.67 -2.40
N ASN A 84 5.47 -3.25 -1.29
CA ASN A 84 6.22 -4.29 -0.61
C ASN A 84 6.26 -5.60 -1.41
N ARG A 85 7.41 -5.86 -2.06
CA ARG A 85 7.60 -6.98 -3.00
C ARG A 85 7.63 -8.35 -2.36
N ALA A 86 7.75 -8.44 -1.04
CA ALA A 86 7.71 -9.70 -0.31
C ALA A 86 6.28 -10.21 -0.02
N TRP A 87 5.26 -9.43 -0.40
CA TRP A 87 3.86 -9.82 -0.36
C TRP A 87 3.25 -9.72 -1.76
N GLU A 88 2.33 -10.63 -2.07
CA GLU A 88 1.48 -10.50 -3.25
C GLU A 88 0.52 -9.31 -3.09
N VAL A 89 -0.03 -8.84 -4.21
CA VAL A 89 -1.00 -7.74 -4.23
C VAL A 89 -2.22 -8.11 -3.37
N TYR A 90 -2.69 -7.18 -2.53
CA TYR A 90 -3.77 -7.38 -1.55
C TYR A 90 -3.47 -8.37 -0.41
N ARG A 91 -2.23 -8.87 -0.28
CA ARG A 91 -1.87 -9.83 0.77
C ARG A 91 -1.15 -9.21 1.96
N LEU A 92 -0.93 -7.90 1.96
CA LEU A 92 -0.34 -7.16 3.07
C LEU A 92 -1.39 -6.28 3.76
N GLY A 93 -1.57 -6.49 5.06
CA GLY A 93 -2.51 -5.74 5.91
C GLY A 93 -3.99 -6.14 5.75
N PRO A 94 -4.92 -5.38 6.36
CA PRO A 94 -4.64 -4.25 7.24
C PRO A 94 -4.06 -4.68 8.59
N GLY A 95 -3.17 -3.86 9.15
CA GLY A 95 -2.50 -4.10 10.43
C GLY A 95 -1.93 -5.52 10.53
N ILE A 96 -2.36 -6.26 11.55
CA ILE A 96 -1.99 -7.66 11.81
C ILE A 96 -3.08 -8.66 11.41
N SER A 97 -4.10 -8.25 10.65
CA SER A 97 -5.26 -9.08 10.34
C SER A 97 -4.97 -10.33 9.49
N GLY A 98 -3.83 -10.37 8.79
CA GLY A 98 -3.41 -11.54 8.00
C GLY A 98 -4.07 -11.65 6.63
N ALA A 99 -4.66 -10.57 6.11
CA ALA A 99 -5.18 -10.49 4.75
C ALA A 99 -6.16 -11.63 4.41
N ILE A 100 -7.19 -11.81 5.24
CA ILE A 100 -8.15 -12.92 5.18
C ILE A 100 -9.12 -12.86 3.98
N SER A 101 -9.29 -11.68 3.36
CA SER A 101 -10.16 -11.48 2.19
C SER A 101 -9.41 -11.73 0.87
N GLU A 102 -10.16 -11.88 -0.22
CA GLU A 102 -9.60 -11.83 -1.58
C GLU A 102 -9.04 -10.44 -1.91
N PHE A 103 -9.70 -9.39 -1.40
CA PHE A 103 -9.28 -8.01 -1.53
C PHE A 103 -9.19 -7.38 -0.14
N ASN A 104 -7.97 -7.15 0.32
CA ASN A 104 -7.71 -6.50 1.60
C ASN A 104 -7.33 -5.05 1.34
N GLU A 105 -8.18 -4.15 1.83
CA GLU A 105 -8.01 -2.73 1.69
C GLU A 105 -8.09 -2.04 3.05
N ALA A 106 -7.64 -0.79 3.07
CA ALA A 106 -7.85 0.09 4.20
C ALA A 106 -7.82 1.56 3.77
N ASN A 107 -8.22 2.47 4.64
CA ASN A 107 -8.27 3.91 4.32
C ASN A 107 -7.05 4.73 4.78
N MET A 108 -6.02 4.10 5.36
CA MET A 108 -4.72 4.69 5.63
C MET A 108 -3.60 3.78 5.11
N LYS A 109 -2.54 4.35 4.55
CA LYS A 109 -1.37 3.63 4.03
C LYS A 109 -0.08 4.34 4.38
N ILE A 110 0.89 3.56 4.84
CA ILE A 110 2.30 3.97 4.92
C ILE A 110 3.11 2.97 4.12
N ALA A 111 3.94 3.46 3.20
CA ALA A 111 4.90 2.64 2.46
C ALA A 111 6.21 3.38 2.26
N MET A 112 7.32 2.66 2.31
CA MET A 112 8.66 3.17 2.07
C MET A 112 9.49 2.09 1.37
N SER A 113 10.41 2.48 0.49
CA SER A 113 11.33 1.56 -0.17
C SER A 113 12.70 2.19 -0.29
N ILE A 114 13.73 1.39 -0.01
CA ILE A 114 15.13 1.73 -0.22
C ILE A 114 15.70 0.68 -1.16
N GLU A 115 16.30 1.11 -2.27
CA GLU A 115 16.87 0.23 -3.28
C GLU A 115 18.27 0.67 -3.68
N TYR A 116 19.27 -0.18 -3.44
CA TYR A 116 20.61 0.00 -3.96
C TYR A 116 20.73 -0.66 -5.34
N ARG A 117 20.85 0.15 -6.39
CA ARG A 117 20.94 -0.27 -7.79
C ARG A 117 22.39 -0.20 -8.26
N PHE A 118 22.88 -1.22 -8.94
CA PHE A 118 24.27 -1.27 -9.41
C PHE A 118 24.38 -2.05 -10.73
N ASN A 119 25.27 -1.60 -11.62
CA ASN A 119 25.55 -2.32 -12.85
C ASN A 119 26.29 -3.64 -12.55
N LEU A 120 25.79 -4.74 -13.11
CA LEU A 120 26.45 -6.05 -13.04
C LEU A 120 27.37 -6.23 -14.25
N ILE A 121 26.79 -6.21 -15.44
CA ILE A 121 27.51 -6.35 -16.71
C ILE A 121 26.70 -5.80 -17.87
N GLY A 122 27.29 -4.88 -18.62
CA GLY A 122 26.66 -4.30 -19.81
C GLY A 122 25.29 -3.69 -19.50
N LYS A 123 24.23 -4.27 -20.05
CA LYS A 123 22.83 -3.82 -19.88
C LYS A 123 22.10 -4.47 -18.70
N LEU A 124 22.77 -5.33 -17.94
CA LEU A 124 22.20 -6.01 -16.77
C LEU A 124 22.61 -5.27 -15.50
N ASP A 125 21.62 -4.78 -14.76
CA ASP A 125 21.79 -4.18 -13.44
C ASP A 125 21.21 -5.09 -12.35
N GLY A 126 21.86 -5.11 -11.20
CA GLY A 126 21.35 -5.68 -9.97
C GLY A 126 20.68 -4.62 -9.10
N ALA A 127 19.82 -5.06 -8.18
CA ALA A 127 19.55 -4.27 -7.00
C ALA A 127 19.27 -5.10 -5.77
N LEU A 128 19.59 -4.52 -4.64
CA LEU A 128 19.18 -4.97 -3.31
C LEU A 128 18.16 -3.99 -2.79
N PHE A 129 17.08 -4.49 -2.21
CA PHE A 129 16.01 -3.63 -1.73
C PHE A 129 15.48 -4.06 -0.36
N THR A 130 14.95 -3.07 0.34
CA THR A 130 14.12 -3.25 1.53
C THR A 130 12.88 -2.37 1.41
N ASP A 131 11.72 -3.01 1.47
CA ASP A 131 10.41 -2.38 1.41
C ASP A 131 9.74 -2.45 2.79
N PHE A 132 9.13 -1.36 3.20
CA PHE A 132 8.40 -1.20 4.43
C PHE A 132 6.98 -0.80 4.08
N GLY A 133 5.99 -1.37 4.74
CA GLY A 133 4.65 -0.81 4.62
C GLY A 133 3.57 -1.59 5.32
N ASN A 134 2.43 -0.94 5.49
CA ASN A 134 1.17 -1.54 5.88
C ASN A 134 0.01 -0.58 5.55
N ILE A 135 -1.20 -1.08 5.68
CA ILE A 135 -2.44 -0.32 5.57
C ILE A 135 -3.27 -0.52 6.84
N TRP A 136 -4.08 0.46 7.22
CA TRP A 136 -4.96 0.41 8.39
C TRP A 136 -6.26 1.17 8.15
N ASN A 137 -7.27 0.81 8.93
CA ASN A 137 -8.51 1.55 9.02
C ASN A 137 -8.41 2.64 10.10
N VAL A 138 -8.86 3.86 9.79
CA VAL A 138 -8.78 5.01 10.68
C VAL A 138 -9.99 5.93 10.46
N PHE A 139 -10.61 6.41 11.54
CA PHE A 139 -11.79 7.30 11.47
C PHE A 139 -12.94 6.76 10.59
N ASP A 140 -13.14 5.43 10.59
CA ASP A 140 -14.21 4.75 9.86
C ASP A 140 -15.02 3.86 10.81
N ASN A 141 -15.91 3.00 10.30
CA ASN A 141 -16.74 2.13 11.14
C ASN A 141 -16.11 0.76 11.45
N THR A 142 -14.83 0.55 11.14
CA THR A 142 -14.12 -0.70 11.43
C THR A 142 -13.91 -0.85 12.92
N ASN A 143 -14.44 -1.93 13.50
CA ASN A 143 -14.35 -2.22 14.95
C ASN A 143 -13.35 -3.36 15.28
N ASP A 144 -12.47 -3.74 14.34
CA ASP A 144 -11.46 -4.78 14.55
C ASP A 144 -10.10 -4.15 14.89
N PRO A 145 -9.62 -4.25 16.15
CA PRO A 145 -8.34 -3.70 16.58
C PRO A 145 -7.13 -4.22 15.78
N LYS A 146 -7.25 -5.36 15.09
CA LYS A 146 -6.17 -5.89 14.24
C LYS A 146 -6.04 -5.16 12.91
N ARG A 147 -7.04 -4.37 12.54
CA ARG A 147 -7.14 -3.65 11.26
C ARG A 147 -7.02 -2.15 11.44
N THR A 148 -7.29 -1.64 12.64
CA THR A 148 -7.36 -0.20 12.93
C THR A 148 -6.01 0.40 13.31
N PHE A 149 -5.85 1.69 13.03
CA PHE A 149 -4.74 2.51 13.53
C PHE A 149 -5.29 3.40 14.65
N ASP A 150 -5.20 2.90 15.88
CA ASP A 150 -5.72 3.58 17.08
C ASP A 150 -4.62 4.33 17.83
N SER A 151 -3.35 3.97 17.62
CA SER A 151 -2.22 4.60 18.29
C SER A 151 -0.92 4.52 17.49
N ILE A 152 0.05 5.36 17.88
CA ILE A 152 1.43 5.32 17.34
C ILE A 152 2.09 3.94 17.54
N LYS A 153 1.63 3.11 18.48
CA LYS A 153 2.16 1.76 18.69
C LYS A 153 1.89 0.83 17.51
N ASP A 154 0.87 1.11 16.71
CA ASP A 154 0.48 0.29 15.55
C ASP A 154 1.50 0.42 14.41
N LEU A 155 2.41 1.40 14.48
CA LEU A 155 3.60 1.44 13.62
C LEU A 155 4.52 0.23 13.80
N ASN A 156 4.45 -0.50 14.93
CA ASN A 156 5.15 -1.77 15.12
C ASN A 156 4.59 -2.90 14.22
N GLU A 157 3.49 -2.65 13.52
CA GLU A 157 2.87 -3.55 12.56
C GLU A 157 3.36 -3.30 11.13
N ILE A 158 4.26 -2.34 10.89
CA ILE A 158 4.87 -2.14 9.57
C ILE A 158 5.60 -3.41 9.15
N ALA A 159 5.18 -4.01 8.04
CA ALA A 159 5.84 -5.19 7.49
C ALA A 159 7.14 -4.79 6.79
N ILE A 160 8.15 -5.66 6.87
CA ILE A 160 9.45 -5.45 6.21
C ILE A 160 9.69 -6.59 5.24
N GLY A 161 9.84 -6.26 3.97
CA GLY A 161 10.29 -7.15 2.91
C GLY A 161 11.71 -6.77 2.49
N SER A 162 12.58 -7.74 2.28
CA SER A 162 13.88 -7.50 1.64
C SER A 162 14.07 -8.43 0.47
N GLY A 163 14.89 -8.05 -0.49
CA GLY A 163 15.06 -8.88 -1.66
C GLY A 163 16.18 -8.45 -2.58
N PHE A 164 16.28 -9.23 -3.65
CA PHE A 164 17.21 -9.01 -4.74
C PHE A 164 16.42 -8.91 -6.04
N GLY A 165 16.88 -8.04 -6.94
CA GLY A 165 16.30 -7.91 -8.26
C GLY A 165 17.34 -7.85 -9.36
N MET A 166 16.92 -8.24 -10.55
CA MET A 166 17.65 -8.05 -11.80
C MET A 166 16.86 -7.14 -12.72
N ARG A 167 17.59 -6.27 -13.42
CA ARG A 167 17.05 -5.27 -14.35
C ARG A 167 17.77 -5.40 -15.68
N TYR A 168 17.03 -5.63 -16.75
CA TYR A 168 17.59 -5.67 -18.09
C TYR A 168 17.17 -4.44 -18.87
N ASN A 169 18.13 -3.59 -19.20
CA ASN A 169 17.90 -2.34 -19.90
C ASN A 169 17.82 -2.57 -21.42
N LEU A 170 16.63 -2.46 -22.00
CA LEU A 170 16.39 -2.62 -23.44
C LEU A 170 16.57 -1.30 -24.22
N GLY A 171 16.95 -0.20 -23.56
CA GLY A 171 17.07 1.14 -24.15
C GLY A 171 15.77 1.94 -24.09
N TYR A 172 14.61 1.32 -24.35
CA TYR A 172 13.30 1.99 -24.31
C TYR A 172 12.53 1.77 -23.00
N PHE A 173 12.75 0.62 -22.36
CA PHE A 173 12.19 0.28 -21.05
C PHE A 173 13.12 -0.70 -20.34
N VAL A 174 12.93 -0.85 -19.03
CA VAL A 174 13.68 -1.80 -18.21
C VAL A 174 12.77 -2.97 -17.87
N LEU A 175 13.21 -4.19 -18.15
CA LEU A 175 12.56 -5.41 -17.63
C LEU A 175 13.08 -5.68 -16.23
N ARG A 176 12.18 -5.97 -15.29
CA ARG A 176 12.52 -6.24 -13.90
C ARG A 176 12.06 -7.62 -13.47
N LEU A 177 12.94 -8.33 -12.78
CA LEU A 177 12.66 -9.56 -12.06
C LEU A 177 13.12 -9.37 -10.61
N ASP A 178 12.17 -9.32 -9.67
CA ASP A 178 12.45 -9.14 -8.25
C ASP A 178 12.03 -10.39 -7.46
N MET A 179 12.89 -10.80 -6.53
CA MET A 179 12.60 -11.84 -5.54
C MET A 179 12.51 -11.19 -4.16
N GLY A 180 11.31 -11.09 -3.61
CA GLY A 180 11.03 -10.56 -2.28
C GLY A 180 10.90 -11.65 -1.22
N LEU A 181 11.48 -11.39 -0.05
CA LEU A 181 11.45 -12.27 1.14
C LEU A 181 10.93 -11.47 2.34
N LYS A 182 10.08 -12.10 3.16
CA LYS A 182 9.49 -11.46 4.34
C LYS A 182 10.51 -11.43 5.47
N THR A 183 11.13 -10.27 5.70
CA THR A 183 12.10 -10.04 6.77
C THR A 183 11.42 -9.90 8.13
N TYR A 184 10.30 -9.17 8.17
CA TYR A 184 9.46 -9.01 9.35
C TYR A 184 7.99 -9.16 8.97
N ASN A 185 7.32 -10.19 9.50
CA ASN A 185 5.91 -10.45 9.27
C ASN A 185 5.09 -10.10 10.52
N PRO A 186 4.33 -8.99 10.52
CA PRO A 186 3.63 -8.48 11.70
C PRO A 186 2.44 -9.37 12.14
N VAL A 187 1.92 -10.20 11.23
CA VAL A 187 0.80 -11.14 11.46
C VAL A 187 1.20 -12.26 12.42
N LEU A 188 2.50 -12.60 12.47
CA LEU A 188 3.00 -13.64 13.36
C LEU A 188 3.03 -13.16 14.83
N LYS A 189 3.04 -14.12 15.75
CA LYS A 189 3.24 -13.83 17.18
C LYS A 189 4.56 -13.08 17.36
N THR A 190 4.62 -12.14 18.31
CA THR A 190 5.74 -11.19 18.49
C THR A 190 7.14 -11.84 18.41
N LYS A 191 7.32 -13.00 19.05
CA LYS A 191 8.60 -13.73 19.06
C LYS A 191 9.01 -14.34 17.71
N ASP A 192 8.06 -14.54 16.80
CA ASP A 192 8.22 -15.23 15.52
C ASP A 192 8.14 -14.24 14.34
N ARG A 193 8.11 -12.92 14.57
CA ARG A 193 7.92 -11.95 13.50
C ARG A 193 9.15 -11.80 12.60
N TRP A 194 10.34 -11.93 13.16
CA TRP A 194 11.60 -11.74 12.46
C TRP A 194 12.07 -13.03 11.80
N LEU A 195 12.36 -12.95 10.50
CA LEU A 195 13.04 -13.97 9.70
C LEU A 195 12.38 -15.35 9.60
N THR A 196 11.27 -15.61 10.28
CA THR A 196 10.54 -16.89 10.22
C THR A 196 10.06 -17.24 8.81
N ASP A 197 9.66 -16.23 8.03
CA ASP A 197 9.25 -16.39 6.64
C ASP A 197 10.38 -16.09 5.63
N PHE A 198 11.59 -15.83 6.10
CA PHE A 198 12.74 -15.49 5.25
C PHE A 198 13.38 -16.77 4.69
N ASN A 199 12.69 -17.40 3.74
CA ASN A 199 13.20 -18.57 3.03
C ASN A 199 12.72 -18.60 1.58
N LEU A 200 13.51 -19.25 0.72
CA LEU A 200 13.25 -19.30 -0.72
C LEU A 200 11.92 -19.98 -1.09
N LYS A 201 11.40 -20.88 -0.25
CA LYS A 201 10.10 -21.54 -0.49
C LYS A 201 8.91 -20.59 -0.28
N LYS A 202 9.12 -19.49 0.44
CA LYS A 202 8.14 -18.43 0.69
C LYS A 202 8.48 -17.13 -0.05
N ALA A 203 9.45 -17.16 -0.97
CA ALA A 203 9.80 -16.02 -1.79
C ALA A 203 8.67 -15.65 -2.74
N VAL A 204 8.43 -14.36 -2.91
CA VAL A 204 7.49 -13.82 -3.90
C VAL A 204 8.31 -13.32 -5.09
N PHE A 205 7.99 -13.83 -6.27
CA PHE A 205 8.62 -13.40 -7.52
C PHE A 205 7.73 -12.39 -8.23
N ASN A 206 8.31 -11.26 -8.59
CA ASN A 206 7.62 -10.18 -9.28
C ASN A 206 8.28 -9.90 -10.62
N ILE A 207 7.46 -9.72 -11.64
CA ILE A 207 7.90 -9.21 -12.95
C ILE A 207 7.35 -7.79 -13.08
N GLY A 208 8.15 -6.88 -13.65
CA GLY A 208 7.76 -5.49 -13.84
C GLY A 208 8.35 -4.87 -15.10
N LEU A 209 7.68 -3.83 -15.58
CA LEU A 209 8.19 -2.92 -16.58
C LEU A 209 8.57 -1.60 -15.90
N ASN A 210 9.73 -1.06 -16.27
CA ASN A 210 10.36 0.10 -15.65
C ASN A 210 10.68 -0.10 -14.16
N TYR A 211 11.25 0.94 -13.55
CA TYR A 211 11.55 0.94 -12.13
C TYR A 211 10.25 0.96 -11.31
N PRO A 212 10.24 0.35 -10.10
CA PRO A 212 9.05 0.30 -9.24
C PRO A 212 8.55 1.67 -8.80
N PHE A 213 9.41 2.67 -8.89
CA PHE A 213 9.21 4.08 -8.57
C PHE A 213 10.37 4.94 -9.10
#